data_AF-A0A8J7HAQ5-F1
#
_entry.id   AF-A0A8J7HAQ5-F1
#
_cell.length_a   1.000
_cell.length_b   1.000
_cell.length_c   1.000
_cell.angle_alpha   90.00
_cell.angle_beta   90.00
_cell.angle_gamma   90.00
#
_symmetry.space_group_name_H-M   'P 1'
#
loop_
_entity.id
_entity.type
_entity.pdbx_description
1 polymer ?
#
loop_
_entity_poly.entity_id
_entity_poly.type
_entity_poly.pdbx_seq_one_letter_code
_entity_poly.pdbx_strand_id
1 'polypeptide(L)'
;MYTCTVNGVTVRRFVYLYINANMYFIVDNGRAIVIDPHQSDELHALLTSQDIIDILILLTHEHPDHTSGVNWVRTFANSTVICQDFRAKSIAIEKNNRPVLLSFILAEQDRINNTNTADEFNKIFPQYVCAADITFSQEYIHQWQGRTIKFLSTPGHSKGSAVIIFDEMMILPVIRC
;
A
#
# COMPACT_ATOMS: atom_id res chain seq x y z
N MET A 1 -1.22 -5.52 14.32
CA MET A 1 0.10 -5.06 13.83
C MET A 1 1.19 -6.07 14.18
N TYR A 2 2.04 -6.45 13.22
CA TYR A 2 3.24 -7.27 13.45
C TYR A 2 4.48 -6.40 13.29
N THR A 3 5.56 -6.67 14.03
CA THR A 3 6.81 -5.91 13.96
C THR A 3 8.00 -6.85 13.83
N CYS A 4 8.90 -6.55 12.91
CA CYS A 4 10.14 -7.28 12.69
C CYS A 4 11.28 -6.28 12.46
N THR A 5 12.52 -6.70 12.73
CA THR A 5 13.71 -5.90 12.42
C THR A 5 14.51 -6.61 11.34
N VAL A 6 14.79 -5.92 10.24
CA VAL A 6 15.57 -6.43 9.11
C VAL A 6 16.67 -5.43 8.83
N ASN A 7 17.93 -5.87 8.82
CA ASN A 7 19.11 -5.00 8.56
C ASN A 7 19.12 -3.71 9.41
N GLY A 8 18.72 -3.82 10.68
CA GLY A 8 18.65 -2.70 11.63
C GLY A 8 17.46 -1.76 11.44
N VAL A 9 16.52 -2.09 10.55
CA VAL A 9 15.31 -1.30 10.28
C VAL A 9 14.09 -2.00 10.85
N THR A 10 13.30 -1.27 11.63
CA THR A 10 12.01 -1.76 12.13
C THR A 10 10.96 -1.65 11.04
N VAL A 11 10.41 -2.79 10.63
CA VAL A 11 9.30 -2.90 9.68
C VAL A 11 8.05 -3.30 10.45
N ARG A 12 6.98 -2.52 10.31
CA ARG A 12 5.65 -2.84 10.87
C ARG A 12 4.72 -3.28 9.76
N ARG A 13 4.00 -4.39 9.96
CA ARG A 13 3.01 -4.92 9.03
C ARG A 13 1.60 -4.77 9.59
N PHE A 14 0.69 -4.28 8.75
CA PHE A 14 -0.73 -4.13 9.01
C PHE A 14 -1.47 -5.03 8.01
N VAL A 15 -2.37 -5.86 8.53
CA VAL A 15 -3.11 -6.82 7.70
C VAL A 15 -4.49 -6.23 7.44
N TYR A 16 -4.89 -6.18 6.18
CA TYR A 16 -6.22 -5.72 5.81
C TYR A 16 -7.24 -6.79 6.17
N LEU A 17 -8.15 -6.44 7.09
CA LEU A 17 -9.10 -7.36 7.72
C LEU A 17 -9.87 -8.23 6.71
N TYR A 18 -10.25 -7.65 5.57
CA TYR A 18 -11.17 -8.30 4.62
C TYR A 18 -10.52 -9.39 3.76
N ILE A 19 -9.22 -9.26 3.41
CA ILE A 19 -8.56 -10.15 2.43
C ILE A 19 -7.10 -10.47 2.73
N ASN A 20 -6.62 -10.19 3.94
CA ASN A 20 -5.23 -10.44 4.33
C ASN A 20 -4.18 -9.77 3.42
N ALA A 21 -4.55 -8.65 2.78
CA ALA A 21 -3.59 -7.79 2.09
C ALA A 21 -2.66 -7.15 3.12
N ASN A 22 -1.40 -6.89 2.73
CA ASN A 22 -0.38 -6.40 3.65
C ASN A 22 0.03 -4.98 3.30
N MET A 23 -0.08 -4.07 4.28
CA MET A 23 0.57 -2.77 4.26
C MET A 23 1.80 -2.81 5.16
N TYR A 24 2.88 -2.16 4.73
CA TYR A 24 4.11 -2.03 5.52
C TYR A 24 4.41 -0.58 5.85
N PHE A 25 4.95 -0.36 7.05
CA PHE A 25 5.38 0.93 7.53
C PHE A 25 6.81 0.86 8.06
N ILE A 26 7.62 1.80 7.59
CA ILE A 26 9.01 2.01 8.04
C ILE A 26 9.13 3.48 8.39
N VAL A 27 9.83 3.80 9.47
CA VAL A 27 10.08 5.19 9.88
C VAL A 27 11.53 5.36 10.31
N ASP A 28 12.14 6.46 9.87
CA ASP A 28 13.48 6.88 10.27
C ASP A 28 13.60 8.41 10.22
N ASN A 29 14.10 9.01 11.30
CA ASN A 29 14.33 10.46 11.42
C ASN A 29 13.16 11.35 10.94
N GLY A 30 11.93 11.03 11.37
CA GLY A 30 10.73 11.81 11.00
C GLY A 30 10.29 11.64 9.55
N ARG A 31 10.89 10.74 8.78
CA ARG A 31 10.40 10.34 7.45
C ARG A 31 9.88 8.92 7.48
N ALA A 32 8.83 8.65 6.73
CA ALA A 32 8.23 7.33 6.66
C ALA A 32 8.21 6.77 5.24
N ILE A 33 8.16 5.44 5.15
CA ILE A 33 7.75 4.70 3.97
C ILE A 33 6.46 3.97 4.32
N VAL A 34 5.45 4.11 3.47
CA VAL A 34 4.22 3.31 3.51
C VAL A 34 4.12 2.52 2.22
N ILE A 35 3.97 1.21 2.32
CA ILE A 35 3.89 0.31 1.16
C ILE A 35 2.49 -0.29 1.12
N ASP A 36 1.83 -0.18 -0.03
CA ASP A 36 0.47 -0.65 -0.30
C ASP A 36 -0.57 -0.19 0.74
N PRO A 37 -0.81 1.12 0.86
CA PRO A 37 -1.62 1.66 1.93
C PRO A 37 -3.11 1.27 1.83
N HIS A 38 -3.68 0.96 2.99
CA HIS A 38 -5.11 0.87 3.28
C HIS A 38 -5.40 1.56 4.62
N GLN A 39 -6.67 1.88 4.91
CA GLN A 39 -7.02 2.49 6.20
C GLN A 39 -6.75 1.52 7.37
N SER A 40 -6.10 2.03 8.42
CA SER A 40 -5.80 1.30 9.65
C SER A 40 -5.72 2.27 10.82
N ASP A 41 -6.45 1.97 11.88
CA ASP A 41 -6.43 2.74 13.13
C ASP A 41 -5.05 2.70 13.79
N GLU A 42 -4.33 1.57 13.68
CA GLU A 42 -2.99 1.46 14.24
C GLU A 42 -1.98 2.31 13.47
N LEU A 43 -2.06 2.38 12.14
CA LEU A 43 -1.22 3.29 11.37
C LEU A 43 -1.62 4.75 11.62
N HIS A 44 -2.91 5.06 11.75
CA HIS A 44 -3.39 6.39 12.14
C HIS A 44 -2.73 6.85 13.45
N ALA A 45 -2.75 6.00 14.48
CA ALA A 45 -2.15 6.30 15.77
C ALA A 45 -0.63 6.55 15.67
N LEU A 46 0.08 5.78 14.83
CA LEU A 46 1.51 5.97 14.60
C LEU A 46 1.82 7.26 13.85
N LEU A 47 1.08 7.58 12.79
CA LEU A 47 1.24 8.81 12.02
C LEU A 47 0.89 10.07 12.83
N THR A 48 -0.01 9.96 13.81
CA THR A 48 -0.43 11.10 14.64
C THR A 48 0.45 11.31 15.87
N SER A 49 1.05 10.24 16.40
CA SER A 49 1.93 10.32 17.59
C SER A 49 3.39 10.62 17.27
N GLN A 50 3.77 10.57 16.00
CA GLN A 50 5.12 10.84 15.54
C GLN A 50 5.12 12.11 14.69
N ASP A 51 6.15 12.94 14.86
CA ASP A 51 6.35 14.13 14.02
C ASP A 51 6.86 13.71 12.63
N ILE A 52 5.98 13.12 11.82
CA ILE A 52 6.27 12.71 10.44
C ILE A 52 6.21 13.94 9.54
N ILE A 53 7.33 14.21 8.86
CA ILE A 53 7.51 15.38 8.00
C ILE A 53 7.23 15.00 6.53
N ASP A 54 7.70 13.84 6.11
CA ASP A 54 7.57 13.32 4.74
C ASP A 54 7.19 11.84 4.73
N ILE A 55 6.33 11.44 3.81
CA ILE A 55 5.93 10.06 3.57
C ILE A 55 6.23 9.67 2.13
N LEU A 56 7.01 8.61 1.95
CA LEU A 56 7.21 7.95 0.67
C LEU A 56 6.22 6.78 0.54
N ILE A 57 5.27 6.89 -0.38
CA ILE A 57 4.27 5.87 -0.65
C ILE A 57 4.74 5.01 -1.82
N LEU A 58 4.86 3.71 -1.59
CA LEU A 58 5.29 2.75 -2.60
C LEU A 58 4.17 1.77 -2.89
N LEU A 59 3.93 1.49 -4.16
CA LEU A 59 2.89 0.56 -4.58
C LEU A 59 3.51 -0.69 -5.22
N THR A 60 2.95 -1.87 -4.97
CA THR A 60 3.38 -3.14 -5.59
C THR A 60 2.56 -3.49 -6.83
N HIS A 61 1.27 -3.13 -6.87
CA HIS A 61 0.39 -3.31 -8.03
C HIS A 61 -0.86 -2.42 -7.93
N GLU A 62 -1.68 -2.40 -8.98
CA GLU A 62 -2.79 -1.46 -9.18
C GLU A 62 -4.12 -1.84 -8.52
N HIS A 63 -4.18 -2.89 -7.70
CA HIS A 63 -5.45 -3.30 -7.11
C HIS A 63 -5.90 -2.39 -5.96
N PRO A 64 -7.22 -2.22 -5.73
CA PRO A 64 -7.73 -1.24 -4.76
C PRO A 64 -7.39 -1.54 -3.31
N ASP A 65 -7.22 -2.81 -2.97
CA ASP A 65 -6.80 -3.29 -1.67
C ASP A 65 -5.34 -2.92 -1.30
N HIS A 66 -4.56 -2.47 -2.28
CA HIS A 66 -3.20 -1.98 -2.11
C HIS A 66 -3.06 -0.47 -2.38
N THR A 67 -4.12 0.20 -2.85
CA THR A 67 -4.05 1.60 -3.29
C THR A 67 -5.10 2.52 -2.66
N SER A 68 -6.13 1.97 -2.02
CA SER A 68 -7.24 2.71 -1.41
C SER A 68 -6.82 3.66 -0.29
N GLY A 69 -5.73 3.35 0.41
CA GLY A 69 -5.20 4.19 1.47
C GLY A 69 -4.30 5.33 0.99
N VAL A 70 -3.96 5.44 -0.30
CA VAL A 70 -3.01 6.46 -0.79
C VAL A 70 -3.47 7.86 -0.41
N ASN A 71 -4.69 8.25 -0.78
CA ASN A 71 -5.20 9.59 -0.52
C ASN A 71 -5.36 9.86 0.99
N TRP A 72 -5.69 8.83 1.77
CA TRP A 72 -5.78 8.93 3.22
C TRP A 72 -4.39 9.21 3.85
N VAL A 73 -3.35 8.47 3.46
CA VAL A 73 -1.98 8.69 3.94
C VAL A 73 -1.47 10.10 3.60
N ARG A 74 -1.82 10.64 2.43
CA ARG A 74 -1.44 12.00 2.01
C ARG A 74 -2.00 13.11 2.92
N THR A 75 -3.00 12.82 3.76
CA THR A 75 -3.56 13.82 4.69
C THR A 75 -2.68 14.07 5.92
N PHE A 76 -1.73 13.17 6.22
CA PHE A 76 -0.91 13.26 7.45
C PHE A 76 0.37 14.07 7.28
N ALA A 77 0.99 14.04 6.10
CA ALA A 77 2.24 14.73 5.84
C ALA A 77 2.49 14.89 4.33
N ASN A 78 3.48 15.70 3.97
CA ASN A 78 3.94 15.80 2.59
C ASN A 78 4.28 14.40 2.06
N SER A 79 3.79 14.07 0.87
CA SER A 79 3.80 12.70 0.38
C SER A 79 4.20 12.58 -1.08
N THR A 80 5.05 11.60 -1.37
CA THR A 80 5.50 11.25 -2.73
C THR A 80 5.11 9.82 -3.02
N VAL A 81 4.37 9.60 -4.11
CA VAL A 81 3.93 8.27 -4.57
C VAL A 81 4.84 7.80 -5.70
N ILE A 82 5.44 6.60 -5.55
CA ILE A 82 6.23 5.95 -6.59
C ILE A 82 5.53 4.68 -7.08
N CYS A 83 5.32 4.55 -8.39
CA CYS A 83 4.76 3.34 -8.96
C CYS A 83 5.15 3.09 -10.43
N GLN A 84 4.84 1.90 -10.93
CA GLN A 84 5.08 1.55 -12.33
C GLN A 84 4.12 2.34 -13.28
N ASP A 85 4.55 2.65 -14.50
CA ASP A 85 3.84 3.51 -15.47
C ASP A 85 2.41 3.05 -15.81
N PHE A 86 2.22 1.74 -16.04
CA PHE A 86 0.91 1.15 -16.31
C PHE A 86 -0.02 1.34 -15.11
N ARG A 87 0.51 1.11 -13.90
CA ARG A 87 -0.23 1.33 -12.66
C ARG A 87 -0.63 2.78 -12.49
N ALA A 88 0.28 3.74 -12.73
CA ALA A 88 -0.01 5.17 -12.65
C ALA A 88 -1.21 5.55 -13.53
N LYS A 89 -1.28 5.00 -14.74
CA LYS A 89 -2.42 5.19 -15.66
C LYS A 89 -3.70 4.52 -15.16
N SER A 90 -3.59 3.33 -14.55
CA SER A 90 -4.74 2.59 -14.03
C SER A 90 -5.41 3.31 -12.86
N ILE A 91 -4.63 3.72 -11.85
CA ILE A 91 -5.12 4.32 -10.60
C ILE A 91 -5.65 5.74 -10.79
N ALA A 92 -5.31 6.40 -11.90
CA ALA A 92 -5.87 7.68 -12.32
C ALA A 92 -7.30 7.55 -12.89
N ILE A 93 -7.81 6.33 -13.10
CA ILE A 93 -9.15 6.07 -13.64
C ILE A 93 -10.02 5.46 -12.55
N GLU A 94 -11.03 6.20 -12.08
CA GLU A 94 -11.88 5.81 -10.95
C GLU A 94 -12.50 4.41 -11.10
N LYS A 95 -12.96 4.06 -12.31
CA LYS A 95 -13.58 2.76 -12.58
C LYS A 95 -12.64 1.58 -12.27
N ASN A 96 -11.33 1.76 -12.45
CA ASN A 96 -10.34 0.72 -12.19
C ASN A 96 -10.07 0.52 -10.71
N ASN A 97 -10.47 1.50 -9.87
CA ASN A 97 -10.28 1.48 -8.42
C ASN A 97 -11.47 0.88 -7.66
N ARG A 98 -12.45 0.32 -8.36
CA ARG A 98 -13.63 -0.30 -7.74
C ARG A 98 -13.27 -1.64 -7.10
N PRO A 99 -13.69 -1.93 -5.86
CA PRO A 99 -13.28 -3.12 -5.12
C PRO A 99 -14.09 -4.37 -5.52
N VAL A 100 -14.39 -4.58 -6.81
CA VAL A 100 -15.37 -5.58 -7.29
C VAL A 100 -15.09 -6.99 -6.77
N LEU A 101 -13.84 -7.45 -6.86
CA LEU A 101 -13.45 -8.78 -6.38
C LEU A 101 -13.57 -8.89 -4.85
N LEU A 102 -13.20 -7.82 -4.14
CA LEU A 102 -13.28 -7.76 -2.68
C LEU A 102 -14.74 -7.80 -2.21
N SER A 103 -15.61 -7.01 -2.82
CA SER A 103 -17.06 -7.04 -2.57
C SER A 103 -17.66 -8.43 -2.80
N PHE A 104 -17.21 -9.15 -3.84
CA PHE A 104 -17.67 -10.51 -4.12
C PHE A 104 -17.19 -11.52 -3.07
N ILE A 105 -15.92 -11.47 -2.69
CA ILE A 105 -15.36 -12.34 -1.64
C ILE A 105 -16.10 -12.15 -0.32
N LEU A 106 -16.35 -10.89 0.07
CA LEU A 106 -17.08 -10.57 1.30
C LEU A 106 -18.53 -11.05 1.25
N ALA A 107 -19.21 -10.92 0.12
CA ALA A 107 -20.59 -11.40 -0.03
C ALA A 107 -20.68 -12.94 0.12
N GLU A 108 -19.69 -13.68 -0.40
CA GLU A 108 -19.65 -15.14 -0.22
C GLU A 108 -19.33 -15.53 1.24
N GLN A 109 -18.45 -14.79 1.91
CA GLN A 109 -18.18 -14.98 3.34
C GLN A 109 -19.42 -14.70 4.19
N ASP A 110 -20.17 -13.64 3.88
CA ASP A 110 -21.41 -13.29 4.56
C ASP A 110 -22.47 -14.39 4.43
N ARG A 111 -22.57 -15.01 3.24
CA ARG A 111 -23.46 -16.15 3.01
C ARG A 111 -23.12 -17.36 3.87
N ILE A 112 -21.84 -17.59 4.14
CA ILE A 112 -21.36 -18.72 4.95
C ILE A 112 -21.49 -18.43 6.44
N ASN A 113 -21.14 -17.21 6.86
CA ASN A 113 -21.04 -16.83 8.27
C ASN A 113 -22.31 -16.18 8.83
N ASN A 114 -23.32 -15.93 7.96
CA ASN A 114 -24.55 -15.22 8.29
C ASN A 114 -24.27 -13.81 8.86
N THR A 115 -23.42 -13.05 8.17
CA THR A 115 -22.98 -11.68 8.49
C THR A 115 -23.40 -10.68 7.40
N ASN A 116 -23.05 -9.40 7.55
CA ASN A 116 -23.37 -8.33 6.57
C ASN A 116 -22.17 -7.42 6.24
N THR A 117 -20.98 -8.00 6.26
CA THR A 117 -19.69 -7.30 6.12
C THR A 117 -19.54 -6.64 4.75
N ALA A 118 -20.04 -7.25 3.68
CA ALA A 118 -19.95 -6.75 2.32
C ALA A 118 -20.72 -5.43 2.15
N ASP A 119 -21.91 -5.33 2.74
CA ASP A 119 -22.72 -4.12 2.71
C ASP A 119 -22.07 -2.97 3.49
N GLU A 120 -21.51 -3.27 4.67
CA GLU A 120 -20.78 -2.29 5.47
C GLU A 120 -19.54 -1.80 4.71
N PHE A 121 -18.75 -2.72 4.17
CA PHE A 121 -17.59 -2.43 3.34
C PHE A 121 -17.93 -1.55 2.14
N ASN A 122 -18.97 -1.90 1.37
CA ASN A 122 -19.35 -1.16 0.17
C ASN A 122 -19.87 0.27 0.49
N LYS A 123 -20.37 0.52 1.70
CA LYS A 123 -20.80 1.86 2.14
C LYS A 123 -19.62 2.74 2.53
N ILE A 124 -18.58 2.17 3.13
CA ILE A 124 -17.42 2.92 3.64
C ILE A 124 -16.27 3.00 2.64
N PHE A 125 -16.18 2.06 1.68
CA PHE A 125 -15.08 2.03 0.74
C PHE A 125 -15.12 3.27 -0.16
N PRO A 126 -14.02 4.04 -0.24
CA PRO A 126 -14.03 5.31 -0.94
C PRO A 126 -14.10 5.10 -2.46
N GLN A 127 -14.80 5.99 -3.14
CA GLN A 127 -14.52 6.24 -4.56
C GLN A 127 -13.29 7.15 -4.62
N TYR A 128 -12.28 6.76 -5.40
CA TYR A 128 -11.05 7.52 -5.48
C TYR A 128 -10.37 7.40 -6.84
N VAL A 129 -9.56 8.42 -7.12
CA VAL A 129 -8.45 8.39 -8.06
C VAL A 129 -7.21 8.82 -7.30
N CYS A 130 -6.04 8.35 -7.72
CA CYS A 130 -4.78 8.88 -7.24
C CYS A 130 -3.80 9.03 -8.39
N ALA A 131 -2.77 9.86 -8.16
CA ALA A 131 -1.71 10.10 -9.12
C ALA A 131 -0.38 9.72 -8.46
N ALA A 132 0.51 9.18 -9.27
CA ALA A 132 1.88 8.96 -8.89
C ALA A 132 2.71 10.22 -9.17
N ASP A 133 3.63 10.55 -8.26
CA ASP A 133 4.53 11.68 -8.40
C ASP A 133 5.81 11.26 -9.15
N ILE A 134 6.21 9.99 -9.01
CA ILE A 134 7.34 9.39 -9.73
C ILE A 134 6.88 8.08 -10.36
N THR A 135 7.17 7.89 -11.65
CA THR A 135 6.87 6.65 -12.35
C THR A 135 8.09 6.02 -13.00
N PHE A 136 8.00 4.72 -13.25
CA PHE A 136 9.04 3.96 -13.95
C PHE A 136 8.46 2.86 -14.83
N SER A 137 9.21 2.47 -15.86
CA SER A 137 8.77 1.46 -16.83
C SER A 137 9.26 0.05 -16.49
N GLN A 138 10.59 -0.12 -16.35
CA GLN A 138 11.27 -1.39 -16.12
C GLN A 138 11.98 -1.45 -14.77
N GLU A 139 12.87 -0.49 -14.51
CA GLU A 139 13.61 -0.41 -13.25
C GLU A 139 13.74 1.03 -12.79
N TYR A 140 13.87 1.22 -11.48
CA TYR A 140 14.14 2.51 -10.88
C TYR A 140 14.88 2.35 -9.56
N ILE A 141 15.74 3.31 -9.23
CA ILE A 141 16.46 3.35 -7.97
C ILE A 141 16.14 4.68 -7.29
N HIS A 142 15.72 4.59 -6.04
CA HIS A 142 15.45 5.73 -5.17
C HIS A 142 16.35 5.68 -3.94
N GLN A 143 16.82 6.86 -3.50
CA GLN A 143 17.60 7.00 -2.27
C GLN A 143 16.71 7.57 -1.18
N TRP A 144 16.67 6.91 -0.03
CA TRP A 144 15.86 7.32 1.12
C TRP A 144 16.69 7.19 2.39
N GLN A 145 16.95 8.30 3.09
CA GLN A 145 17.74 8.32 4.33
C GLN A 145 19.10 7.60 4.21
N GLY A 146 19.79 7.74 3.06
CA GLY A 146 21.06 7.04 2.79
C GLY A 146 20.94 5.55 2.48
N ARG A 147 19.70 5.03 2.37
CA ARG A 147 19.36 3.64 2.02
C ARG A 147 18.84 3.56 0.60
N THR A 148 18.99 2.39 -0.02
CA THR A 148 18.63 2.18 -1.42
C THR A 148 17.32 1.41 -1.55
N ILE A 149 16.40 1.96 -2.34
CA ILE A 149 15.17 1.31 -2.76
C ILE A 149 15.25 1.03 -4.25
N LYS A 150 15.19 -0.24 -4.64
CA LYS A 150 15.14 -0.66 -6.05
C LYS A 150 13.72 -1.10 -6.39
N PHE A 151 13.27 -0.71 -7.57
CA PHE A 151 12.01 -1.10 -8.14
C PHE A 151 12.27 -1.88 -9.41
N LEU A 152 11.63 -3.03 -9.55
CA LEU A 152 11.72 -3.88 -10.73
C LEU A 152 10.33 -4.23 -11.22
N SER A 153 10.02 -3.91 -12.46
CA SER A 153 8.78 -4.27 -13.13
C SER A 153 8.71 -5.79 -13.29
N THR A 154 7.62 -6.38 -12.79
CA THR A 154 7.39 -7.83 -12.82
C THR A 154 5.93 -8.10 -13.19
N PRO A 155 5.50 -7.73 -14.41
CA PRO A 155 4.14 -7.96 -14.85
C PRO A 155 3.82 -9.47 -14.85
N GLY A 156 2.57 -9.81 -14.53
CA GLY A 156 2.11 -11.19 -14.45
C GLY A 156 0.73 -11.29 -13.81
N HIS A 157 0.68 -11.10 -12.48
CA HIS A 157 -0.59 -10.96 -11.75
C HIS A 157 -1.39 -9.74 -12.23
N SER A 158 -0.68 -8.62 -12.40
CA SER A 158 -1.21 -7.42 -13.03
C SER A 158 -0.18 -6.83 -13.99
N LYS A 159 -0.61 -5.94 -14.89
CA LYS A 159 0.29 -5.30 -15.86
C LYS A 159 1.19 -4.28 -15.21
N GLY A 160 0.71 -3.64 -14.15
CA GLY A 160 1.47 -2.69 -13.36
C GLY A 160 2.13 -3.34 -12.14
N SER A 161 2.41 -4.64 -12.11
CA SER A 161 3.08 -5.28 -10.97
C SER A 161 4.58 -4.93 -10.90
N ALA A 162 5.09 -4.72 -9.69
CA ALA A 162 6.51 -4.49 -9.44
C ALA A 162 6.98 -5.07 -8.09
N VAL A 163 8.22 -5.55 -8.06
CA VAL A 163 8.97 -5.88 -6.85
C VAL A 163 9.64 -4.63 -6.32
N ILE A 164 9.55 -4.42 -5.01
CA ILE A 164 10.29 -3.38 -4.29
C ILE A 164 11.37 -4.08 -3.45
N ILE A 165 12.61 -3.63 -3.56
CA ILE A 165 13.74 -4.16 -2.79
C ILE A 165 14.32 -3.02 -1.97
N PHE A 166 14.29 -3.14 -0.65
CA PHE A 166 14.77 -2.15 0.30
C PHE A 166 15.99 -2.71 1.04
N ASP A 167 17.20 -2.19 0.81
CA ASP A 167 18.45 -2.69 1.42
C ASP A 167 18.54 -4.24 1.42
N GLU A 168 18.39 -4.85 0.25
CA GLU A 168 18.39 -6.32 0.02
C GLU A 168 17.17 -7.08 0.58
N MET A 169 16.28 -6.42 1.33
CA MET A 169 14.99 -6.96 1.72
C MET A 169 14.02 -6.90 0.54
N MET A 170 13.57 -8.05 0.06
CA MET A 170 12.52 -8.11 -0.94
C MET A 170 11.16 -7.86 -0.27
N ILE A 171 10.52 -6.76 -0.64
CA ILE A 171 9.17 -6.40 -0.25
C ILE A 171 8.23 -6.78 -1.39
N LEU A 172 7.75 -8.01 -1.32
CA LEU A 172 6.60 -8.50 -2.06
C LEU A 172 5.36 -8.38 -1.16
N PRO A 173 4.12 -8.59 -1.66
CA PRO A 173 2.95 -8.81 -0.81
C PRO A 173 3.08 -10.00 0.18
N VAL A 174 4.26 -10.64 0.29
CA VAL A 174 4.59 -11.78 1.15
C VAL A 174 5.87 -11.51 1.95
N ILE A 175 5.95 -10.43 2.72
CA ILE A 175 6.85 -10.45 3.89
C ILE A 175 6.10 -11.19 4.99
N ARG A 176 6.58 -12.40 5.31
CA ARG A 176 6.16 -13.14 6.49
C ARG A 176 6.89 -12.59 7.73
N CYS A 177 6.55 -11.35 8.09
CA CYS A 177 6.48 -11.00 9.50
C CYS A 177 5.11 -11.49 10.02
#